data_AF-A0A955D9D9-F1
#
_entry.id   AF-A0A955D9D9-F1
#
_cell.length_a   1.000
_cell.length_b   1.000
_cell.length_c   1.000
_cell.angle_alpha   90.00
_cell.angle_beta   90.00
_cell.angle_gamma   90.00
#
_symmetry.space_group_name_H-M   'P 1'
#
loop_
_entity.id
_entity.type
_entity.pdbx_description
1 polymer ?
#
loop_
_entity_poly.entity_id
_entity_poly.type
_entity_poly.pdbx_seq_one_letter_code
_entity_poly.pdbx_strand_id
1 'polypeptide(L)'
;RYREAGAGQELYPDVVLIDGGLGQLHAALEAFATLDVRPPMVISLAKKEELIYVQERAEPIRLGRENVGLKFCQQIRDEAHRFAQHYHHVLRRKRTLEE
;
A
#
# COMPACT_ATOMS: atom_id res chain seq x y z
N ARG A 1 -11.77 10.31 -0.99
CA ARG A 1 -11.55 9.07 -0.20
C ARG A 1 -10.91 9.34 1.16
N TYR A 2 -9.58 9.30 1.37
CA TYR A 2 -9.04 9.33 2.76
C TYR A 2 -9.34 10.61 3.56
N ARG A 3 -9.47 11.76 2.90
CA ARG A 3 -9.95 13.01 3.53
C ARG A 3 -11.41 12.91 4.00
N GLU A 4 -12.28 12.30 3.20
CA GLU A 4 -13.71 12.11 3.50
C GLU A 4 -13.91 10.99 4.54
N ALA A 5 -13.13 9.91 4.45
CA ALA A 5 -13.13 8.82 5.41
C ALA A 5 -12.65 9.26 6.80
N GLY A 6 -11.61 10.10 6.89
CA GLY A 6 -11.17 10.67 8.18
C GLY A 6 -12.17 11.67 8.77
N ALA A 7 -13.11 12.20 7.98
CA ALA A 7 -14.24 13.02 8.44
C ALA A 7 -15.48 12.19 8.83
N GLY A 8 -15.39 10.85 8.83
CA GLY A 8 -16.47 9.94 9.24
C GLY A 8 -17.51 9.66 8.15
N GLN A 9 -17.26 10.04 6.90
CA GLN A 9 -18.20 9.86 5.78
C GLN A 9 -18.01 8.55 5.02
N GLU A 10 -16.87 7.87 5.25
CA GLU A 10 -16.54 6.55 4.69
C GLU A 10 -15.73 5.74 5.73
N LEU A 11 -15.65 4.43 5.55
CA LEU A 11 -14.84 3.57 6.40
C LEU A 11 -13.35 3.96 6.31
N TYR A 12 -12.74 4.27 7.45
CA TYR A 12 -11.31 4.55 7.54
C TYR A 12 -10.54 3.26 7.83
N PRO A 13 -9.48 2.93 7.09
CA PRO A 13 -8.74 1.69 7.33
C PRO A 13 -7.98 1.77 8.65
N ASP A 14 -7.86 0.65 9.35
CA ASP A 14 -6.94 0.53 10.50
C ASP A 14 -5.48 0.44 10.05
N VAL A 15 -5.24 -0.22 8.90
CA VAL A 15 -3.92 -0.47 8.34
C VAL A 15 -3.91 -0.23 6.83
N VAL A 16 -2.87 0.44 6.35
CA VAL A 16 -2.57 0.59 4.92
C VAL A 16 -1.25 -0.13 4.61
N LEU A 17 -1.31 -1.08 3.68
CA LEU A 17 -0.13 -1.76 3.14
C LEU A 17 0.29 -1.15 1.79
N ILE A 18 1.52 -0.66 1.72
CA ILE A 18 2.12 -0.09 0.52
C ILE A 18 2.95 -1.15 -0.22
N ASP A 19 2.76 -1.25 -1.54
CA ASP A 19 3.50 -2.15 -2.43
C ASP A 19 4.91 -1.64 -2.78
N GLY A 20 5.79 -1.61 -1.77
CA GLY A 20 7.23 -1.44 -1.95
C GLY A 20 7.99 -1.09 -0.68
N GLY A 21 9.22 -0.58 -0.86
CA GLY A 21 10.18 -0.41 0.24
C GLY A 21 10.04 0.88 1.04
N LEU A 22 11.02 1.15 1.90
CA LEU A 22 11.06 2.28 2.84
C LEU A 22 10.80 3.65 2.19
N GLY A 23 11.36 3.92 1.00
CA GLY A 23 11.12 5.19 0.31
C GLY A 23 9.65 5.43 -0.04
N GLN A 24 8.90 4.36 -0.36
CA GLN A 24 7.47 4.46 -0.62
C GLN A 24 6.65 4.59 0.67
N LEU A 25 7.08 3.96 1.76
CA LEU A 25 6.50 4.20 3.09
C LEU A 25 6.60 5.68 3.43
N HIS A 26 7.79 6.29 3.30
CA HIS A 26 7.98 7.72 3.57
C HIS A 26 7.11 8.61 2.67
N ALA A 27 7.07 8.33 1.37
CA ALA A 27 6.21 9.08 0.44
C ALA A 27 4.72 9.01 0.83
N ALA A 28 4.24 7.84 1.28
CA ALA A 28 2.87 7.69 1.76
C ALA A 28 2.62 8.50 3.04
N LEU A 29 3.57 8.50 3.98
CA LEU A 29 3.49 9.27 5.22
C LEU A 29 3.50 10.78 4.97
N GLU A 30 4.37 11.25 4.07
CA GLU A 30 4.39 12.64 3.62
C GLU A 30 3.05 13.05 3.00
N ALA A 31 2.46 12.19 2.17
CA ALA A 31 1.13 12.45 1.61
C ALA A 31 0.05 12.55 2.70
N PHE A 32 0.06 11.65 3.70
CA PHE A 32 -0.85 11.74 4.84
C PHE A 32 -0.62 13.00 5.68
N ALA A 33 0.63 13.46 5.83
CA ALA A 33 0.94 14.68 6.57
C ALA A 33 0.35 15.96 5.91
N THR A 34 0.03 15.91 4.61
CA THR A 34 -0.69 17.00 3.94
C THR A 34 -2.21 16.99 4.17
N LEU A 35 -2.73 15.93 4.78
CA LEU A 35 -4.15 15.79 5.10
C LEU A 35 -4.39 16.18 6.55
N ASP A 36 -5.50 16.87 6.82
CA ASP A 36 -5.93 17.21 8.18
C ASP A 36 -6.59 16.02 8.90
N VAL A 37 -6.02 14.82 8.71
CA VAL A 37 -6.51 13.56 9.29
C VAL A 37 -5.33 12.77 9.82
N ARG A 38 -5.50 12.12 10.97
CA ARG A 38 -4.47 11.23 11.52
C ARG A 38 -4.27 10.05 10.57
N PRO A 39 -3.04 9.74 10.13
CA PRO A 39 -2.80 8.56 9.29
C PRO A 39 -3.21 7.28 10.01
N PRO A 40 -3.70 6.27 9.27
CA PRO A 40 -3.83 4.91 9.81
C PRO A 40 -2.43 4.31 10.02
N MET A 41 -2.34 3.10 10.56
CA MET A 41 -1.06 2.40 10.61
C MET A 41 -0.57 2.13 9.18
N VAL A 42 0.55 2.75 8.78
CA VAL A 42 1.13 2.51 7.45
C VAL A 42 2.29 1.53 7.55
N ILE A 43 2.21 0.46 6.76
CA ILE A 43 3.26 -0.52 6.58
C ILE A 43 3.60 -0.65 5.10
N SER A 44 4.80 -1.15 4.78
CA SER A 44 5.19 -1.43 3.40
C SER A 44 5.93 -2.75 3.30
N LEU A 45 5.76 -3.44 2.16
CA LEU A 45 6.43 -4.73 1.88
C LEU A 45 7.44 -4.57 0.74
N ALA A 46 8.73 -4.67 1.07
CA ALA A 46 9.79 -4.63 0.06
C ALA A 46 9.81 -5.92 -0.78
N LYS A 47 9.66 -5.78 -2.10
CA LYS A 47 9.47 -6.91 -3.03
C LYS A 47 10.61 -7.92 -3.10
N LYS A 48 11.86 -7.51 -2.92
CA LYS A 48 13.01 -8.39 -3.11
C LYS A 48 13.38 -9.11 -1.82
N GLU A 49 13.44 -8.37 -0.72
CA GLU A 49 13.91 -8.87 0.57
C GLU A 49 12.77 -9.38 1.47
N GLU A 50 11.51 -9.10 1.08
CA GLU A 50 10.29 -9.44 1.84
C GLU A 50 10.34 -8.86 3.27
N LEU A 51 10.91 -7.66 3.38
CA LEU A 51 11.01 -6.89 4.61
C LEU A 51 9.77 -6.02 4.79
N ILE A 52 9.22 -6.06 6.01
CA ILE A 52 8.08 -5.23 6.40
C ILE A 52 8.61 -3.98 7.11
N TYR A 53 8.40 -2.82 6.50
CA TYR A 53 8.66 -1.53 7.14
C TYR A 53 7.39 -1.02 7.82
N VAL A 54 7.54 -0.35 8.96
CA VAL A 54 6.43 0.12 9.79
C VAL A 54 6.68 1.58 10.14
N GLN A 55 5.67 2.44 9.99
CA GLN A 55 5.75 3.90 10.23
C GLN A 55 6.46 4.30 11.53
N GLU A 56 6.31 3.51 12.60
CA GLU A 56 6.81 3.83 13.93
C GLU A 56 8.06 3.02 14.31
N ARG A 57 8.75 2.41 13.34
CA ARG A 57 9.94 1.57 13.58
C ARG A 57 11.07 1.94 12.63
N ALA A 58 12.26 2.13 13.19
CA ALA A 58 13.47 2.36 12.42
C ALA A 58 13.92 1.10 11.66
N GLU A 59 13.89 -0.05 12.34
CA GLU A 59 14.32 -1.33 11.77
C GLU A 59 13.15 -2.10 11.15
N PRO A 60 13.33 -2.70 9.96
CA PRO A 60 12.31 -3.51 9.34
C PRO A 60 12.12 -4.84 10.08
N ILE A 61 10.91 -5.37 9.98
CA ILE A 61 10.57 -6.70 10.48
C ILE A 61 10.88 -7.71 9.38
N ARG A 62 11.75 -8.66 9.69
CA ARG A 62 12.00 -9.85 8.87
C ARG A 62 11.24 -11.03 9.45
N LEU A 63 10.25 -11.52 8.71
CA LEU A 63 9.51 -12.72 9.06
C LEU A 63 10.12 -13.95 8.36
N GLY A 64 9.95 -15.13 8.98
CA GLY A 64 10.27 -16.40 8.32
C GLY A 64 9.36 -16.63 7.11
N ARG A 65 9.85 -17.35 6.10
CA ARG A 65 9.10 -17.61 4.85
C ARG A 65 7.74 -18.29 5.07
N GLU A 66 7.66 -19.16 6.07
CA GLU A 66 6.42 -19.87 6.42
C GLU A 66 5.50 -19.08 7.36
N ASN A 67 5.91 -17.88 7.79
CA ASN A 67 5.11 -17.06 8.68
C ASN A 67 3.83 -16.60 7.98
N VAL A 68 2.68 -16.84 8.62
CA VAL A 68 1.36 -16.52 8.07
C VAL A 68 1.19 -15.02 7.83
N GLY A 69 1.77 -14.16 8.68
CA GLY A 69 1.71 -12.71 8.52
C GLY A 69 2.43 -12.23 7.26
N LEU A 70 3.56 -12.84 6.91
CA LEU A 70 4.26 -12.54 5.65
C LEU A 70 3.41 -12.97 4.44
N LYS A 71 2.91 -14.22 4.45
CA LYS A 71 2.06 -14.74 3.39
C LYS A 71 0.82 -13.88 3.16
N PHE A 72 0.22 -13.38 4.25
CA PHE A 72 -0.92 -12.48 4.18
C PHE A 72 -0.57 -11.13 3.52
N CYS A 73 0.55 -10.51 3.92
CA CYS A 73 1.01 -9.27 3.28
C CYS A 73 1.31 -9.48 1.79
N GLN A 74 1.89 -10.62 1.41
CA GLN A 74 2.14 -10.99 0.01
C GLN A 74 0.84 -11.15 -0.77
N GLN A 75 -0.18 -11.81 -0.22
CA GLN A 75 -1.48 -11.95 -0.87
C GLN A 75 -2.15 -10.59 -1.14
N ILE A 76 -2.12 -9.68 -0.16
CA ILE A 76 -2.66 -8.32 -0.34
C ILE A 76 -1.89 -7.58 -1.44
N ARG A 77 -0.56 -7.68 -1.44
CA ARG A 77 0.30 -7.09 -2.47
C ARG A 77 -0.02 -7.63 -3.86
N ASP A 78 -0.15 -8.94 -3.98
CA ASP A 78 -0.39 -9.60 -5.27
C ASP A 78 -1.76 -9.19 -5.83
N GLU A 79 -2.76 -9.04 -4.96
CA GLU A 79 -4.09 -8.53 -5.34
C GLU A 79 -4.03 -7.05 -5.77
N ALA A 80 -3.32 -6.20 -5.03
CA ALA A 80 -3.11 -4.80 -5.41
C ALA A 80 -2.38 -4.68 -6.76
N HIS A 81 -1.37 -5.52 -6.97
CA HIS A 81 -0.62 -5.57 -8.23
C HIS A 81 -1.50 -6.04 -9.39
N ARG A 82 -2.27 -7.12 -9.20
CA ARG A 82 -3.22 -7.65 -10.19
C ARG A 82 -4.24 -6.59 -10.59
N PHE A 83 -4.80 -5.87 -9.62
CA PHE A 83 -5.75 -4.79 -9.88
C PHE A 83 -5.12 -3.66 -10.70
N ALA A 84 -3.93 -3.20 -10.32
CA ALA A 84 -3.22 -2.14 -11.04
C ALA A 84 -2.88 -2.54 -12.48
N GLN A 85 -2.37 -3.75 -12.69
CA GLN A 85 -2.08 -4.28 -14.03
C GLN A 85 -3.34 -4.34 -14.90
N HIS A 86 -4.43 -4.90 -14.37
CA HIS A 86 -5.70 -4.97 -15.09
C HIS A 86 -6.19 -3.58 -15.53
N TYR A 87 -6.13 -2.60 -14.63
CA TYR A 87 -6.52 -1.22 -14.95
C TYR A 87 -5.63 -0.61 -16.04
N HIS A 88 -4.32 -0.79 -15.98
CA HIS A 88 -3.40 -0.34 -17.04
C HIS A 88 -3.68 -1.00 -18.38
N HIS A 89 -4.05 -2.29 -18.42
CA HIS A 89 -4.44 -2.97 -19.65
C HIS A 89 -5.71 -2.35 -20.26
N VAL A 90 -6.72 -2.05 -19.44
CA VAL A 90 -7.95 -1.39 -19.90
C VAL A 90 -7.65 -0.01 -20.49
N LEU A 91 -6.84 0.81 -19.81
CA LEU A 91 -6.46 2.13 -20.28
C LEU A 91 -5.70 2.09 -21.62
N ARG A 92 -4.74 1.15 -21.76
CA ARG A 92 -4.00 0.97 -23.01
C ARG A 92 -4.93 0.57 -24.16
N ARG A 93 -5.84 -0.37 -23.91
CA ARG A 93 -6.80 -0.83 -24.94
C ARG A 93 -7.71 0.29 -25.43
N LYS A 94 -8.17 1.17 -24.53
CA LYS A 94 -8.98 2.34 -24.91
C LYS A 94 -8.21 3.28 -25.84
N ARG A 95 -6.96 3.60 -25.48
CA ARG A 95 -6.12 4.49 -26.30
C ARG A 95 -5.89 3.95 -27.71
N THR A 96 -5.68 2.64 -27.87
CA THR A 96 -5.49 2.02 -29.19
C THR A 96 -6.76 1.94 -30.04
N LEU A 97 -7.95 2.04 -29.43
CA LEU A 97 -9.23 2.05 -30.15
C LEU A 97 -9.71 3.48 -30.50
N GLU A 98 -9.09 4.50 -29.90
CA GLU A 98 -9.36 5.92 -30.16
C GLU A 98 -8.38 6.52 -31.19
N GLU A 99 -7.42 5.73 -31.69
CA GLU A 99 -6.53 5.99 -32.84
C GLU A 99 -7.05 5.27 -34.09
#